data_AF-A0A6V7Y6M5-F1
#
_entry.id   AF-A0A6V7Y6M5-F1
#
_cell.length_a   1.000
_cell.length_b   1.000
_cell.length_c   1.000
_cell.angle_alpha   90.00
_cell.angle_beta   90.00
_cell.angle_gamma   90.00
#
_symmetry.space_group_name_H-M   'P 1'
#
loop_
_entity.id
_entity.type
_entity.pdbx_description
1 polymer ?
#
loop_
_entity_poly.entity_id
_entity_poly.type
_entity_poly.pdbx_seq_one_letter_code
_entity_poly.pdbx_strand_id
1 'polypeptide(L)'
;MIKITFRVMNVLLVNFCPSNLGTTIRASVHIKLPKISLKENFKKICEELKLQIRGINGEHTETEEENNVFDISNKKRLGINEFEAVKQMHEGVKKLIELEKGEEEEENENN
;
A
#
# COMPACT_ATOMS: atom_id res chain seq x y z
N MET A 1 11.31 -11.06 5.28
CA MET A 1 10.01 -11.77 5.26
C MET A 1 8.90 -10.74 5.08
N ILE A 2 8.31 -10.68 3.88
CA ILE A 2 7.22 -9.75 3.55
C ILE A 2 5.94 -10.27 4.18
N LYS A 3 5.47 -9.66 5.27
CA LYS A 3 4.27 -10.09 6.01
C LYS A 3 3.01 -9.44 5.43
N ILE A 4 2.53 -9.94 4.30
CA ILE A 4 1.30 -9.46 3.66
C ILE A 4 0.10 -9.83 4.54
N THR A 5 -0.46 -8.85 5.24
CA THR A 5 -1.69 -9.02 6.02
C THR A 5 -2.83 -8.35 5.28
N PHE A 6 -3.75 -9.12 4.69
CA PHE A 6 -4.94 -8.57 4.04
C PHE A 6 -5.96 -8.18 5.11
N ARG A 7 -6.23 -6.88 5.23
CA ARG A 7 -7.35 -6.39 6.01
C ARG A 7 -8.45 -5.96 5.06
N VAL A 8 -9.61 -6.62 5.13
CA VAL A 8 -10.85 -6.19 4.46
C VAL A 8 -11.81 -5.72 5.55
N MET A 9 -11.99 -4.40 5.65
CA MET A 9 -13.03 -3.83 6.51
C MET A 9 -14.33 -3.77 5.72
N ASN A 10 -15.21 -4.75 5.93
CA ASN A 10 -16.62 -4.65 5.55
C ASN A 10 -17.31 -3.74 6.56
N VAL A 11 -17.61 -2.49 6.16
CA VAL A 11 -18.41 -1.59 6.99
C VAL A 11 -19.80 -1.53 6.36
N LEU A 12 -20.77 -2.05 7.09
CA LEU A 12 -22.19 -2.06 6.71
C LEU A 12 -22.68 -0.63 6.40
N LEU A 13 -23.59 -0.55 5.43
CA LEU A 13 -24.24 0.64 4.86
C LEU A 13 -24.48 1.81 5.84
N VAL A 14 -24.22 3.03 5.36
CA VAL A 14 -24.47 4.34 6.00
C VAL A 14 -23.44 4.74 7.07
N ASN A 15 -22.24 5.09 6.62
CA ASN A 15 -21.35 5.92 7.42
C ASN A 15 -21.67 7.40 7.16
N PHE A 16 -21.79 8.19 8.22
CA PHE A 16 -22.03 9.65 8.20
C PHE A 16 -20.88 10.46 7.54
N CYS A 17 -19.84 9.78 7.06
CA CYS A 17 -18.68 10.37 6.42
C CYS A 17 -18.74 10.14 4.89
N PRO A 18 -18.90 11.20 4.08
CA PRO A 18 -19.12 11.10 2.63
C PRO A 18 -17.96 10.45 1.85
N SER A 19 -16.78 10.29 2.46
CA SER A 19 -15.61 9.63 1.84
C SER A 19 -15.69 8.11 1.78
N ASN A 20 -16.65 7.48 2.48
CA ASN A 20 -16.78 6.01 2.58
C ASN A 20 -18.01 5.44 1.86
N LEU A 21 -18.70 6.22 1.02
CA LEU A 21 -19.77 5.71 0.17
C LEU A 21 -19.20 4.77 -0.92
N GLY A 22 -19.95 3.75 -1.37
CA GLY A 22 -19.54 2.82 -2.45
C GLY A 22 -19.39 1.36 -2.02
N THR A 23 -18.44 0.62 -2.62
CA THR A 23 -18.16 -0.78 -2.24
C THR A 23 -17.61 -0.93 -0.82
N THR A 24 -17.19 0.18 -0.20
CA THR A 24 -16.76 0.26 1.20
C THR A 24 -15.54 -0.63 1.55
N ILE A 25 -14.96 -1.33 0.56
CA ILE A 25 -13.76 -2.14 0.74
C ILE A 25 -12.53 -1.26 0.81
N ARG A 26 -11.90 -1.26 1.99
CA ARG A 26 -10.48 -0.98 2.14
C ARG A 26 -9.77 -2.31 2.19
N ALA A 27 -9.10 -2.68 1.11
CA ALA A 27 -8.10 -3.73 1.13
C ALA A 27 -6.77 -3.07 1.46
N SER A 28 -6.11 -3.53 2.52
CA SER A 28 -4.76 -3.04 2.85
C SER A 28 -3.80 -4.18 3.15
N VAL A 29 -2.51 -3.92 2.93
CA VAL A 29 -1.41 -4.82 3.20
C VAL A 29 -0.32 -4.10 3.96
N HIS A 30 0.29 -4.80 4.91
CA HIS A 30 1.54 -4.35 5.52
C HIS A 30 2.70 -4.95 4.73
N ILE A 31 3.60 -4.11 4.21
CA ILE A 31 4.78 -4.56 3.46
C ILE A 31 6.03 -3.89 4.00
N LYS A 32 7.11 -4.67 4.15
CA LYS A 32 8.44 -4.16 4.50
C LYS A 32 9.16 -3.82 3.20
N LEU A 33 9.53 -2.55 3.04
CA LEU A 33 10.17 -1.97 1.86
C LEU A 33 11.43 -1.19 2.27
N PRO A 34 12.52 -1.87 2.64
CA PRO A 34 13.72 -1.21 3.17
C PRO A 34 14.45 -0.33 2.16
N LYS A 35 14.41 -0.64 0.86
CA LYS A 35 15.20 0.09 -0.15
C LYS A 35 14.36 1.10 -0.93
N ILE A 36 13.25 0.65 -1.54
CA ILE A 36 12.46 1.51 -2.42
C ILE A 36 11.81 2.68 -1.67
N SER A 37 11.57 2.54 -0.37
CA SER A 37 10.97 3.59 0.46
C SER A 37 11.89 4.79 0.70
N LEU A 38 13.21 4.61 0.57
CA LEU A 38 14.20 5.67 0.69
C LEU A 38 14.25 6.58 -0.56
N LYS A 39 13.65 6.15 -1.67
CA LYS A 39 13.60 6.96 -2.90
C LYS A 39 12.52 8.04 -2.81
N GLU A 40 12.86 9.27 -3.21
CA GLU A 40 11.89 10.38 -3.30
C GLU A 40 10.73 10.09 -4.25
N ASN A 41 10.94 9.21 -5.24
CA ASN A 41 9.94 8.80 -6.22
C ASN A 41 8.93 7.78 -5.70
N PHE A 42 9.12 7.21 -4.49
CA PHE A 42 8.25 6.16 -3.95
C PHE A 42 6.77 6.58 -3.88
N LYS A 43 6.51 7.81 -3.42
CA LYS A 43 5.15 8.37 -3.35
C LYS A 43 4.51 8.48 -4.73
N LYS A 44 5.26 8.94 -5.75
CA LYS A 44 4.78 9.06 -7.14
C LYS A 44 4.43 7.68 -7.73
N ILE A 45 5.31 6.70 -7.55
CA ILE A 45 5.08 5.32 -8.01
C ILE A 45 3.79 4.76 -7.41
N CYS A 46 3.56 4.97 -6.12
CA CYS A 46 2.35 4.47 -5.47
C CYS A 46 1.08 5.23 -5.92
N GLU A 47 1.16 6.53 -6.20
CA GLU A 47 0.05 7.28 -6.77
C GLU A 47 -0.31 6.81 -8.19
N GLU A 48 0.68 6.52 -9.03
CA GLU A 48 0.47 5.93 -10.37
C GLU A 48 -0.21 4.56 -10.29
N LEU A 49 0.14 3.77 -9.28
CA LEU A 49 -0.48 2.48 -8.99
C LEU A 49 -1.87 2.60 -8.31
N LYS A 50 -2.36 3.82 -8.10
CA LYS A 50 -3.64 4.12 -7.41
C LYS A 50 -3.69 3.58 -5.97
N LEU A 51 -2.52 3.48 -5.34
CA LEU A 51 -2.35 3.05 -3.97
C LEU A 51 -2.21 4.26 -3.04
N GLN A 52 -2.69 4.10 -1.81
CA GLN A 52 -2.49 5.01 -0.71
C GLN A 52 -1.55 4.37 0.30
N ILE A 53 -0.39 5.01 0.53
CA ILE A 53 0.57 4.62 1.55
C ILE A 53 0.27 5.36 2.86
N ARG A 54 0.36 4.66 3.99
CA ARG A 54 0.37 5.22 5.34
C ARG A 54 1.46 4.57 6.17
N GLY A 55 2.00 5.31 7.13
CA GLY A 55 2.82 4.74 8.20
C GLY A 55 1.97 3.86 9.12
N ILE A 56 2.59 2.91 9.81
CA ILE A 56 1.93 1.91 10.67
C ILE A 56 1.19 2.58 11.84
N ASN A 57 1.67 3.75 12.30
CA ASN A 57 1.15 4.46 13.46
C ASN A 57 0.15 5.60 13.14
N GLY A 58 -0.37 5.67 11.92
CA GLY A 58 -1.38 6.69 11.57
C GLY A 58 -0.80 8.10 11.41
N GLU A 59 -1.64 9.05 10.98
CA GLU A 59 -1.26 10.44 10.71
C GLU A 59 -0.49 11.04 11.89
N HIS A 60 0.79 11.36 11.70
CA HIS A 60 1.67 12.11 12.61
C HIS A 60 2.40 11.37 13.74
N THR A 61 3.23 10.36 13.45
CA THR A 61 4.39 10.08 14.33
C THR A 61 5.61 9.58 13.55
N GLU A 62 6.75 10.24 13.76
CA GLU A 62 8.09 9.94 13.24
C GLU A 62 8.73 8.72 13.93
N THR A 63 8.00 8.03 14.81
CA THR A 63 8.52 6.94 15.64
C THR A 63 8.14 5.58 15.05
N GLU A 64 8.90 5.15 14.06
CA GLU A 64 9.47 3.80 13.89
C GLU A 64 10.18 3.69 12.53
N GLU A 65 11.27 4.45 12.38
CA GLU A 65 12.25 4.31 11.29
C GLU A 65 12.94 2.93 11.28
N GLU A 66 12.73 2.08 12.29
CA GLU A 66 13.50 0.84 12.47
C GLU A 66 13.05 -0.35 11.60
N ASN A 67 11.88 -0.31 10.96
CA ASN A 67 11.39 -1.48 10.23
C ASN A 67 10.98 -1.27 8.77
N ASN A 68 10.91 -0.03 8.26
CA ASN A 68 10.52 0.27 6.88
C ASN A 68 9.24 -0.48 6.46
N VAL A 69 8.26 -0.60 7.37
CA VAL A 69 6.99 -1.26 7.11
C VAL A 69 5.92 -0.20 6.83
N PHE A 70 5.16 -0.40 5.75
CA PHE A 70 4.13 0.52 5.28
C PHE A 70 2.77 -0.16 5.20
N ASP A 71 1.71 0.56 5.56
CA ASP A 71 0.31 0.18 5.30
C ASP A 71 -0.11 0.73 3.93
N ILE A 72 -0.24 -0.17 2.95
CA ILE A 72 -0.62 0.16 1.58
C ILE A 72 -2.06 -0.25 1.35
N SER A 73 -2.90 0.67 0.85
CA SER A 73 -4.32 0.42 0.61
C SER A 73 -4.81 1.01 -0.71
N ASN A 74 -5.96 0.54 -1.20
CA ASN A 74 -6.57 1.09 -2.42
C ASN A 74 -7.06 2.54 -2.20
N LYS A 75 -6.70 3.46 -3.09
CA LYS A 75 -7.14 4.88 -3.02
C LYS A 75 -8.60 5.04 -3.45
N LYS A 76 -9.03 4.30 -4.48
CA LYS A 76 -10.38 4.39 -5.05
C LYS A 76 -11.35 3.47 -4.30
N ARG A 77 -12.52 4.02 -3.95
CA ARG A 77 -13.61 3.33 -3.20
C ARG A 77 -14.97 3.43 -3.88
N LEU A 78 -15.16 4.47 -4.69
CA LEU A 78 -16.38 4.73 -5.45
C LEU A 78 -16.17 4.31 -6.91
N GLY A 79 -17.18 3.66 -7.50
CA GLY A 79 -17.17 3.32 -8.93
C GLY A 79 -16.14 2.27 -9.34
N ILE A 80 -15.85 1.31 -8.45
CA ILE A 80 -15.15 0.05 -8.72
C ILE A 80 -15.86 -1.08 -7.98
N ASN A 81 -15.86 -2.28 -8.54
CA ASN A 81 -16.37 -3.45 -7.82
C ASN A 81 -15.31 -4.00 -6.83
N GLU A 82 -15.74 -4.88 -5.94
CA GLU A 82 -14.91 -5.51 -4.91
C GLU A 82 -13.73 -6.28 -5.53
N PHE A 83 -13.98 -6.99 -6.63
CA PHE A 83 -12.97 -7.76 -7.35
C PHE A 83 -11.89 -6.87 -7.95
N GLU A 84 -12.26 -5.74 -8.56
CA GLU A 84 -11.37 -4.73 -9.12
C GLU A 84 -10.52 -4.08 -8.04
N ALA A 85 -11.09 -3.81 -6.86
CA ALA A 85 -10.33 -3.26 -5.73
C ALA A 85 -9.23 -4.22 -5.27
N VAL A 86 -9.55 -5.52 -5.16
CA VAL A 86 -8.57 -6.56 -4.79
C VAL A 86 -7.56 -6.79 -5.91
N LYS A 87 -7.99 -6.81 -7.18
CA LYS A 87 -7.11 -6.98 -8.33
C LYS A 87 -6.09 -5.83 -8.44
N GLN A 88 -6.54 -4.59 -8.27
CA GLN A 88 -5.65 -3.42 -8.24
C GLN A 88 -4.62 -3.52 -7.10
N MET A 89 -5.05 -3.94 -5.91
CA MET A 89 -4.13 -4.18 -4.80
C MET A 89 -3.10 -5.26 -5.13
N HIS A 90 -3.54 -6.39 -5.70
CA HIS A 90 -2.65 -7.49 -6.06
C HIS A 90 -1.62 -7.07 -7.09
N GLU A 91 -2.04 -6.41 -8.18
CA GLU A 91 -1.14 -5.94 -9.24
C GLU A 91 -0.17 -4.86 -8.72
N GLY A 92 -0.66 -3.92 -7.92
CA GLY A 92 0.15 -2.87 -7.31
C GLY A 92 1.21 -3.42 -6.36
N VAL A 93 0.82 -4.34 -5.47
CA VAL A 93 1.75 -4.99 -4.53
C VAL A 93 2.78 -5.85 -5.26
N LYS A 94 2.36 -6.60 -6.28
CA LYS A 94 3.29 -7.40 -7.10
C LYS A 94 4.38 -6.52 -7.71
N LYS A 95 4.00 -5.38 -8.30
CA LYS A 95 4.94 -4.44 -8.91
C LYS A 95 5.87 -3.80 -7.89
N LEU A 96 5.39 -3.50 -6.68
CA LEU A 96 6.25 -3.02 -5.59
C LEU A 96 7.29 -4.05 -5.16
N ILE A 97 6.93 -5.33 -5.12
CA ILE A 97 7.86 -6.43 -4.80
C ILE A 97 8.89 -6.60 -5.92
N GLU A 98 8.49 -6.48 -7.19
CA GLU A 98 9.40 -6.55 -8.33
C GLU A 98 10.42 -5.40 -8.30
N LEU A 99 9.97 -4.18 -7.98
CA LEU A 99 10.87 -3.04 -7.84
C LEU A 99 11.84 -3.23 -6.66
N GLU A 100 11.36 -3.66 -5.48
CA GLU A 100 12.25 -3.91 -4.34
C GLU A 100 13.32 -4.97 -4.65
N LYS A 101 12.96 -6.04 -5.37
CA LYS A 101 13.92 -7.06 -5.81
C LYS A 101 14.94 -6.54 -6.82
N GLY A 102 14.53 -5.68 -7.75
CA GLY A 102 15.47 -5.04 -8.68
C GLY A 102 16.52 -4.21 -7.94
N GLU A 103 16.12 -3.48 -6.89
CA GLU A 103 17.06 -2.75 -6.03
C GLU A 103 17.93 -3.70 -5.18
N GLU A 104 17.44 -4.89 -4.84
CA GLU A 104 18.27 -5.95 -4.22
C GLU A 104 19.38 -6.43 -5.16
N GLU A 105 19.09 -6.59 -6.44
CA GLU A 105 20.05 -7.03 -7.45
C GLU A 105 21.07 -5.94 -7.80
N GLU A 106 20.62 -4.69 -8.02
CA GLU A 106 21.53 -3.56 -8.32
C GLU A 106 22.54 -3.28 -7.20
N GLU A 107 22.16 -3.42 -5.93
CA GLU A 107 23.08 -3.22 -4.80
C GLU A 107 24.08 -4.37 -4.65
N ASN A 108 23.72 -5.60 -5.07
CA ASN A 108 24.63 -6.75 -5.05
C ASN A 108 25.63 -6.73 -6.22
N GLU A 109 25.31 -6.09 -7.34
CA GLU A 109 26.24 -5.93 -8.47
C GLU A 109 27.24 -4.78 -8.26
N ASN A 110 26.93 -3.82 -7.39
CA ASN A 110 27.77 -2.67 -7.09
C ASN A 110 28.68 -2.84 -5.85
N ASN A 111 28.72 -4.04 -5.24
CA ASN A 111 29.55 -4.42 -4.09
C ASN A 111 30.49 -5.57 -4.44
#